data_AF-A0A3A8LB47-F1
#
_entry.id   AF-A0A3A8LB47-F1
#
_cell.length_a   1.000
_cell.length_b   1.000
_cell.length_c   1.000
_cell.angle_alpha   90.00
_cell.angle_beta   90.00
_cell.angle_gamma   90.00
#
_symmetry.space_group_name_H-M   'P 1'
#
loop_
_entity.id
_entity.type
_entity.pdbx_description
1 polymer ?
#
loop_
_entity_poly.entity_id
_entity_poly.type
_entity_poly.pdbx_seq_one_letter_code
_entity_poly.pdbx_strand_id
1 'polypeptide(L)'
;SHDGAWRALPPPVEVASTVGAGDALVAGVLAARLDGSDLETCARRGTAFAAGKLARVGPVPPTPERVAALVGAVRMHPLGNA
;
A
#
# COMPACT_ATOMS: atom_id res chain seq x y z
N SER A 1 -11.82 -11.46 -16.62
CA SER A 1 -11.56 -11.02 -15.24
C SER A 1 -12.31 -9.73 -15.01
N HIS A 2 -13.25 -9.69 -14.08
CA HIS A 2 -13.93 -8.46 -13.66
C HIS A 2 -13.11 -7.81 -12.55
N ASP A 3 -11.88 -7.43 -12.87
CA ASP A 3 -11.01 -6.79 -11.92
C ASP A 3 -11.45 -5.32 -11.83
N GLY A 4 -12.45 -5.08 -10.98
CA GLY A 4 -13.01 -3.74 -10.75
C GLY A 4 -11.94 -2.75 -10.29
N ALA A 5 -12.21 -1.46 -10.47
CA ALA A 5 -11.29 -0.41 -10.03
C ALA A 5 -11.46 -0.11 -8.54
N TRP A 6 -10.35 0.18 -7.86
CA TRP A 6 -10.33 0.45 -6.42
C TRP A 6 -9.56 1.72 -6.09
N ARG A 7 -10.05 2.45 -5.09
CA ARG A 7 -9.35 3.57 -4.45
C ARG A 7 -8.95 3.17 -3.04
N ALA A 8 -7.63 3.05 -2.83
CA ALA A 8 -7.03 2.80 -1.53
C ALA A 8 -6.65 4.13 -0.86
N LEU A 9 -7.17 4.38 0.34
CA LEU A 9 -6.87 5.56 1.14
C LEU A 9 -6.12 5.14 2.41
N PRO A 10 -4.83 5.53 2.58
CA PRO A 10 -4.13 5.29 3.83
C PRO A 10 -4.77 6.07 4.98
N PRO A 11 -4.55 5.67 6.24
CA PRO A 11 -4.81 6.55 7.37
C PRO A 11 -3.91 7.80 7.26
N PRO A 12 -4.23 8.89 7.98
CA PRO A 12 -3.28 9.98 8.16
C PRO A 12 -1.94 9.44 8.68
N VAL A 13 -0.83 9.87 8.08
CA VAL A 13 0.52 9.54 8.50
C VAL A 13 1.34 10.80 8.65
N GLU A 14 2.23 10.81 9.65
CA GLU A 14 3.27 11.81 9.73
C GLU A 14 4.31 11.54 8.64
N VAL A 15 4.57 12.53 7.79
CA VAL A 15 5.48 12.39 6.65
C VAL A 15 6.85 12.92 7.04
N ALA A 16 7.82 12.02 7.16
CA ALA A 16 9.23 12.34 7.38
C ALA A 16 9.99 12.48 6.05
N SER A 17 9.67 11.67 5.03
CA SER A 17 10.29 11.74 3.70
C SER A 17 9.42 11.06 2.64
N THR A 18 9.40 11.59 1.42
CA THR A 18 8.72 10.97 0.27
C THR A 18 9.62 10.07 -0.56
N VAL A 19 10.94 10.11 -0.35
CA VAL A 19 11.91 9.35 -1.12
C VAL A 19 11.69 7.85 -0.92
N GLY A 20 11.55 7.12 -2.03
CA GLY A 20 11.32 5.68 -2.04
C GLY A 20 9.89 5.24 -1.69
N ALA A 21 8.96 6.16 -1.42
CA ALA A 21 7.56 5.79 -1.13
C ALA A 21 6.87 5.13 -2.34
N GLY A 22 7.22 5.56 -3.56
CA GLY A 22 6.76 4.93 -4.80
C GLY A 22 7.33 3.52 -4.99
N ASP A 23 8.63 3.33 -4.74
CA ASP A 23 9.26 2.01 -4.83
C ASP A 23 8.66 1.05 -3.78
N ALA A 24 8.42 1.53 -2.57
CA ALA A 24 7.74 0.76 -1.53
C ALA A 24 6.32 0.38 -1.95
N LEU A 25 5.56 1.29 -2.60
CA LEU A 25 4.25 0.98 -3.15
C LEU A 25 4.32 -0.16 -4.16
N VAL A 26 5.23 -0.05 -5.14
CA VAL A 26 5.43 -1.07 -6.17
C VAL A 26 5.84 -2.40 -5.55
N ALA A 27 6.77 -2.39 -4.59
CA ALA A 27 7.19 -3.59 -3.86
C ALA A 27 6.00 -4.26 -3.14
N GLY A 28 5.14 -3.49 -2.48
CA GLY A 28 3.94 -4.01 -1.82
C GLY A 28 2.92 -4.61 -2.80
N VAL A 29 2.72 -3.97 -3.96
CA VAL A 29 1.85 -4.50 -5.04
C VAL A 29 2.43 -5.79 -5.61
N LEU A 30 3.71 -5.80 -5.96
CA LEU A 30 4.37 -6.99 -6.53
C LEU A 30 4.35 -8.15 -5.55
N ALA A 31 4.63 -7.91 -4.26
CA ALA A 31 4.53 -8.96 -3.24
C ALA A 31 3.13 -9.58 -3.19
N ALA A 32 2.07 -8.77 -3.17
CA ALA A 32 0.70 -9.28 -3.19
C ALA A 32 0.36 -10.03 -4.50
N ARG A 33 0.83 -9.55 -5.66
CA ARG A 33 0.59 -10.22 -6.95
C ARG A 33 1.31 -11.55 -7.07
N LEU A 34 2.56 -11.62 -6.60
CA LEU A 34 3.33 -12.86 -6.57
C LEU A 34 2.69 -13.89 -5.61
N ASP A 35 2.01 -13.42 -4.56
CA ASP A 35 1.18 -14.25 -3.68
C ASP A 35 -0.19 -14.62 -4.30
N GLY A 36 -0.48 -14.22 -5.54
CA GLY A 36 -1.74 -14.53 -6.24
C GLY A 36 -2.96 -13.72 -5.78
N SER A 37 -2.74 -12.58 -5.11
CA SER A 37 -3.82 -11.76 -4.55
C SER A 37 -4.57 -10.93 -5.60
N ASP A 38 -5.82 -10.57 -5.30
CA ASP A 38 -6.67 -9.71 -6.14
C ASP A 38 -6.23 -8.23 -6.17
N LEU A 39 -6.86 -7.42 -7.04
CA LEU A 39 -6.55 -5.99 -7.17
C LEU A 39 -6.75 -5.21 -5.86
N GLU A 40 -7.82 -5.52 -5.11
CA GLU A 40 -8.12 -4.83 -3.85
C GLU A 40 -6.98 -5.04 -2.85
N THR A 41 -6.57 -6.29 -2.64
CA THR A 41 -5.49 -6.68 -1.73
C THR A 41 -4.16 -6.09 -2.17
N CYS A 42 -3.90 -6.09 -3.48
CA CYS A 42 -2.69 -5.49 -4.04
C CYS A 42 -2.64 -3.98 -3.78
N ALA A 43 -3.74 -3.26 -4.05
CA ALA A 43 -3.82 -1.83 -3.78
C ALA A 43 -3.66 -1.54 -2.28
N ARG A 44 -4.31 -2.31 -1.42
CA ARG A 44 -4.22 -2.20 0.04
C ARG A 44 -2.78 -2.38 0.54
N ARG A 45 -2.09 -3.44 0.09
CA ARG A 45 -0.70 -3.74 0.49
C ARG A 45 0.28 -2.69 -0.04
N GLY A 46 0.16 -2.29 -1.30
CA GLY A 46 0.97 -1.21 -1.88
C GLY A 46 0.85 0.10 -1.12
N THR A 47 -0.39 0.54 -0.83
CA THR A 47 -0.65 1.74 -0.05
C THR A 47 -0.10 1.64 1.38
N ALA A 48 -0.20 0.48 2.03
CA ALA A 48 0.36 0.27 3.37
C ALA A 48 1.90 0.37 3.38
N PHE A 49 2.59 -0.20 2.39
CA PHE A 49 4.04 -0.05 2.25
C PHE A 49 4.45 1.41 2.03
N ALA A 50 3.75 2.12 1.13
CA ALA A 50 4.00 3.53 0.86
C ALA A 50 3.84 4.38 2.13
N ALA A 51 2.72 4.20 2.85
CA ALA A 51 2.43 4.90 4.10
C ALA A 51 3.47 4.61 5.18
N GLY A 52 3.97 3.37 5.25
CA GLY A 52 5.04 2.99 6.18
C GLY A 52 6.37 3.63 5.82
N LYS A 53 6.66 3.79 4.52
CA LYS A 53 7.89 4.43 4.04
C LYS A 53 7.88 5.94 4.25
N LEU A 54 6.72 6.58 4.09
CA LEU A 54 6.54 8.03 4.29
C LEU A 54 6.99 8.49 5.69
N ALA A 55 6.79 7.64 6.70
CA ALA A 55 7.16 7.93 8.09
C ALA A 55 8.64 7.66 8.42
N ARG A 56 9.50 7.37 7.43
CA ARG A 56 10.93 7.05 7.66
C ARG A 56 11.86 7.74 6.67
N VAL A 57 12.96 8.29 7.17
CA VAL A 57 14.05 8.85 6.36
C VAL A 57 15.00 7.74 5.88
N GLY A 58 15.63 7.94 4.72
CA GLY A 58 16.63 7.03 4.17
C GLY A 58 16.06 5.77 3.50
N PRO A 59 16.91 4.85 3.01
CA PRO A 59 16.49 3.67 2.22
C PRO A 59 15.96 2.52 3.09
N VAL A 60 15.42 2.83 4.28
CA VAL A 60 14.93 1.82 5.23
C VAL A 60 13.47 1.49 4.90
N PRO A 61 13.14 0.23 4.57
CA PRO A 61 11.76 -0.19 4.36
C PRO A 61 10.97 -0.22 5.68
N PRO A 62 9.63 -0.14 5.64
CA PRO A 62 8.80 -0.33 6.83
C PRO A 62 8.93 -1.76 7.37
N THR A 63 8.81 -1.93 8.69
CA THR A 63 8.85 -3.28 9.29
C THR A 63 7.58 -4.07 8.95
N PRO A 64 7.63 -5.41 8.95
CA PRO A 64 6.46 -6.25 8.71
C PRO A 64 5.27 -5.91 9.62
N GLU A 65 5.52 -5.64 10.91
CA GLU A 65 4.48 -5.29 11.88
C GLU A 65 3.83 -3.95 11.53
N ARG A 66 4.63 -2.97 11.10
CA ARG A 66 4.12 -1.67 10.68
C ARG A 66 3.28 -1.79 9.42
N VAL A 67 3.72 -2.60 8.46
CA VAL A 67 2.94 -2.90 7.26
C VAL A 67 1.62 -3.57 7.62
N ALA A 68 1.64 -4.61 8.46
CA ALA A 68 0.44 -5.33 8.87
C ALA A 68 -0.60 -4.40 9.54
N ALA A 69 -0.14 -3.54 10.45
CA ALA A 69 -1.00 -2.53 11.08
C ALA A 69 -1.59 -1.56 10.06
N LEU A 70 -0.79 -1.11 9.09
CA LEU A 70 -1.25 -0.19 8.05
C LEU A 70 -2.22 -0.85 7.07
N VAL A 71 -2.01 -2.12 6.69
CA VAL A 71 -2.94 -2.88 5.84
C VAL A 71 -4.35 -2.88 6.43
N GLY A 72 -4.47 -3.11 7.74
CA GLY A 72 -5.75 -3.06 8.45
C GLY A 72 -6.38 -1.66 8.52
N ALA A 73 -5.57 -0.61 8.39
CA ALA A 73 -6.02 0.78 8.46
C ALA A 73 -6.30 1.42 7.09
N VAL A 74 -5.86 0.81 5.98
CA VAL A 74 -6.18 1.30 4.63
C VAL A 74 -7.67 1.12 4.36
N ARG A 75 -8.35 2.22 4.01
CA ARG A 75 -9.76 2.20 3.58
C ARG A 75 -9.83 1.95 2.09
N MET A 76 -10.65 0.99 1.68
CA MET A 76 -10.86 0.63 0.28
C MET A 76 -12.24 1.08 -0.18
N HIS A 77 -12.29 1.72 -1.34
CA HIS A 77 -13.53 2.14 -1.99
C HIS A 77 -13.56 1.58 -3.41
N PRO A 78 -14.62 0.85 -3.81
CA PRO A 78 -14.79 0.47 -5.20
C PRO A 78 -15.05 1.73 -6.04
N LEU A 79 -14.48 1.80 -7.23
CA LEU A 79 -14.65 2.93 -8.15
C LEU A 79 -15.70 2.67 -9.24
N GLY A 80 -16.49 1.60 -9.11
CA GLY A 80 -17.46 1.17 -10.11
C GLY A 80 -16.79 0.60 -11.36
N ASN A 81 -17.58 -0.04 -12.22
CA ASN A 81 -17.13 -0.41 -13.55
C ASN A 81 -17.30 0.82 -14.44
N ALA A 82 -16.23 1.27 -15.09
CA ALA A 82 -16.37 2.11 -16.28
C ALA A 82 -17.06 1.32 -17.39
#